data_AF-A0A127SSI6-F1
#
_entry.id   AF-A0A127SSI6-F1
#
_cell.length_a   1.000
_cell.length_b   1.000
_cell.length_c   1.000
_cell.angle_alpha   90.00
_cell.angle_beta   90.00
_cell.angle_gamma   90.00
#
_symmetry.space_group_name_H-M   'P 1'
#
loop_
_entity.id
_entity.type
_entity.pdbx_description
1 polymer ?
#
loop_
_entity_poly.entity_id
_entity_poly.type
_entity_poly.pdbx_seq_one_letter_code
_entity_poly.pdbx_strand_id
1 'polypeptide(L)'
;MREAVIAEVSTQLSEVVGVIERHLEPTLLAVHLYGSAVDGGLKPHSDIDLLVTVTVRLDETTRRALINDLLETSASPGESEILRAVEVTIVVHDDIIPWRYPAKRELQFGEWQRNDILAGIFEPATSYGTRRPTGLAMSEM
;
A
#
# COMPACT_ATOMS: atom_id res chain seq x y z
N MET A 1 9.83 24.01 -7.84
CA MET A 1 9.35 23.44 -6.56
C MET A 1 9.11 21.94 -6.68
N ARG A 2 8.24 21.48 -7.60
CA ARG A 2 8.00 20.05 -7.83
C ARG A 2 9.26 19.22 -8.16
N GLU A 3 10.16 19.73 -8.99
CA GLU A 3 11.43 19.05 -9.32
C GLU A 3 12.36 18.90 -8.10
N ALA A 4 12.39 19.88 -7.19
CA ALA A 4 13.21 19.82 -5.98
C ALA A 4 12.65 18.80 -4.97
N VAL A 5 11.33 18.74 -4.84
CA VAL A 5 10.64 17.74 -4.01
C VAL A 5 10.91 16.32 -4.55
N ILE A 6 10.81 16.12 -5.86
CA ILE A 6 11.14 14.83 -6.48
C ILE A 6 12.61 14.49 -6.26
N ALA A 7 13.52 15.46 -6.39
CA ALA A 7 14.95 15.23 -6.14
C ALA A 7 15.21 14.78 -4.69
N GLU A 8 14.54 15.40 -3.71
CA GLU A 8 14.65 15.07 -2.29
C GLU A 8 14.32 13.60 -2.00
N VAL A 9 13.24 13.07 -2.59
CA VAL A 9 12.81 11.69 -2.34
C VAL A 9 13.26 10.70 -3.42
N SER A 10 14.02 11.15 -4.43
CA SER A 10 14.30 10.35 -5.63
C SER A 10 14.98 9.02 -5.33
N THR A 11 15.93 9.00 -4.39
CA THR A 11 16.63 7.78 -3.97
C THR A 11 15.66 6.79 -3.31
N GLN A 12 14.95 7.21 -2.26
CA GLN A 12 13.97 6.34 -1.56
C GLN A 12 12.86 5.88 -2.50
N LEU A 13 12.34 6.78 -3.36
CA LEU A 13 11.34 6.44 -4.36
C LEU A 13 11.84 5.37 -5.33
N SER A 14 13.09 5.46 -5.78
CA SER A 14 13.69 4.45 -6.66
C SER A 14 13.83 3.10 -5.97
N GLU A 15 14.18 3.08 -4.68
CA GLU A 15 14.26 1.85 -3.88
C GLU A 15 12.89 1.20 -3.70
N VAL A 16 11.87 1.99 -3.33
CA VAL A 16 10.49 1.52 -3.16
C VAL A 16 9.92 1.00 -4.48
N VAL A 17 10.11 1.72 -5.59
CA VAL A 17 9.69 1.26 -6.92
C VAL A 17 10.41 -0.03 -7.29
N GLY A 18 11.72 -0.14 -7.02
CA GLY A 18 12.46 -1.37 -7.25
C GLY A 18 11.94 -2.56 -6.42
N VAL A 19 11.50 -2.34 -5.19
CA VAL A 19 10.80 -3.38 -4.39
C VAL A 19 9.50 -3.79 -5.08
N ILE A 20 8.67 -2.83 -5.49
CA ILE A 20 7.38 -3.08 -6.14
C ILE A 20 7.57 -3.87 -7.44
N GLU A 21 8.50 -3.47 -8.30
CA GLU A 21 8.79 -4.12 -9.58
C GLU A 21 9.24 -5.58 -9.37
N ARG A 22 10.19 -5.81 -8.45
CA ARG A 22 10.71 -7.17 -8.16
C ARG A 22 9.63 -8.16 -7.75
N HIS A 23 8.60 -7.72 -7.03
CA HIS A 23 7.53 -8.58 -6.54
C HIS A 23 6.34 -8.69 -7.51
N LEU A 24 6.07 -7.66 -8.31
CA LEU A 24 4.82 -7.56 -9.06
C LEU A 24 4.97 -7.73 -10.57
N GLU A 25 6.17 -7.71 -11.14
CA GLU A 25 6.36 -8.08 -12.54
C GLU A 25 5.99 -9.56 -12.79
N PRO A 26 5.33 -9.88 -13.92
CA PRO A 26 4.96 -9.01 -15.04
C PRO A 26 3.54 -8.40 -14.93
N THR A 27 2.91 -8.49 -13.77
CA THR A 27 1.50 -8.08 -13.56
C THR A 27 1.33 -6.59 -13.29
N LEU A 28 2.41 -5.89 -12.99
CA LEU A 28 2.47 -4.45 -12.75
C LEU A 28 2.09 -3.67 -14.02
N LEU A 29 1.07 -2.82 -13.91
CA LEU A 29 0.66 -1.92 -15.00
C LEU A 29 1.21 -0.51 -14.82
N ALA A 30 1.18 0.01 -13.59
CA ALA A 30 1.60 1.37 -13.31
C ALA A 30 1.90 1.58 -11.83
N VAL A 31 2.80 2.52 -11.56
CA VAL A 31 3.04 3.13 -10.24
C VAL A 31 2.87 4.63 -10.38
N HIS A 32 1.99 5.22 -9.58
CA HIS A 32 1.74 6.67 -9.59
C HIS A 32 2.12 7.27 -8.24
N LEU A 33 3.05 8.23 -8.27
CA LEU A 33 3.28 9.13 -7.14
C LEU A 33 2.13 10.14 -7.09
N TYR A 34 1.51 10.29 -5.92
CA TYR A 34 0.46 11.27 -5.68
C TYR A 34 0.67 11.98 -4.33
N GLY A 35 -0.39 12.63 -3.83
CA GLY A 35 -0.38 13.25 -2.51
C GLY A 35 0.59 14.43 -2.40
N SER A 36 1.13 14.62 -1.20
CA SER A 36 1.81 15.88 -0.84
C SER A 36 3.12 16.13 -1.60
N ALA A 37 3.78 15.06 -2.06
CA ALA A 37 4.97 15.14 -2.90
C ALA A 37 4.67 15.79 -4.28
N VAL A 38 3.44 15.67 -4.77
CA VAL A 38 2.99 16.23 -6.05
C VAL A 38 2.21 17.52 -5.87
N ASP A 39 1.43 17.62 -4.78
CA ASP A 39 0.54 18.75 -4.49
C ASP A 39 0.84 19.36 -3.11
N GLY A 40 1.16 20.66 -3.07
CA GLY A 40 1.43 21.38 -1.82
C GLY A 40 2.84 21.21 -1.22
N GLY A 41 3.62 20.22 -1.65
CA GLY A 41 5.01 19.99 -1.24
C GLY A 41 5.16 19.20 0.07
N LEU A 42 6.31 18.54 0.23
CA LEU A 42 6.61 17.72 1.40
C LEU A 42 6.83 18.56 2.66
N LYS A 43 6.14 18.21 3.74
CA LYS A 43 6.36 18.72 5.09
C LYS A 43 7.27 17.76 5.86
N PRO A 44 7.78 18.14 7.05
CA PRO A 44 8.68 17.27 7.82
C PRO A 44 8.13 15.86 8.10
N HIS A 45 6.81 15.73 8.30
CA HIS A 45 6.16 14.44 8.56
C HIS A 45 5.30 13.94 7.39
N SER A 46 5.47 14.51 6.19
CA SER A 46 4.85 13.97 4.99
C SER A 46 5.45 12.62 4.62
N ASP A 47 4.57 11.72 4.21
CA ASP A 47 4.85 10.45 3.57
C ASP A 47 5.06 10.57 2.05
N ILE A 48 5.47 9.45 1.45
CA ILE A 48 5.52 9.21 0.02
C ILE A 48 4.32 8.34 -0.36
N ASP A 49 3.37 8.92 -1.08
CA ASP A 49 2.11 8.25 -1.46
C ASP A 49 2.20 7.60 -2.85
N LEU A 50 2.04 6.27 -2.91
CA LEU A 50 2.07 5.50 -4.16
C LEU A 50 0.75 4.75 -4.40
N LEU A 51 0.18 4.94 -5.59
CA LEU A 51 -0.90 4.12 -6.12
C LEU A 51 -0.36 3.16 -7.17
N VAL A 52 -0.48 1.87 -6.90
CA VAL A 52 0.00 0.79 -7.77
C VAL A 52 -1.19 0.08 -8.40
N THR A 53 -1.13 -0.13 -9.71
CA THR A 53 -2.16 -0.87 -10.46
C THR A 53 -1.56 -2.16 -11.01
N VAL A 54 -2.23 -3.28 -10.77
CA VAL A 54 -1.86 -4.62 -11.27
C VAL A 54 -2.98 -5.26 -12.09
N THR A 55 -2.63 -6.22 -12.94
CA THR A 55 -3.61 -6.97 -13.76
C THR A 55 -4.31 -8.10 -13.00
N VAL A 56 -3.67 -8.66 -11.98
CA VAL A 56 -4.19 -9.80 -11.21
C VAL A 56 -4.00 -9.59 -9.71
N ARG A 57 -4.79 -10.30 -8.90
CA ARG A 57 -4.65 -10.29 -7.45
C ARG A 57 -3.35 -10.95 -7.02
N LEU A 58 -2.79 -10.48 -5.91
CA LEU A 58 -1.57 -11.03 -5.34
C LEU A 58 -1.92 -12.32 -4.61
N ASP A 59 -1.09 -13.35 -4.77
CA ASP A 59 -1.11 -14.46 -3.84
C ASP A 59 -0.55 -14.03 -2.47
N GLU A 60 -0.90 -14.79 -1.43
CA GLU A 60 -0.56 -14.42 -0.06
C GLU A 60 0.95 -14.44 0.22
N THR A 61 1.73 -15.25 -0.52
CA THR A 61 3.19 -15.30 -0.37
C THR A 61 3.81 -14.02 -0.91
N THR A 62 3.44 -13.63 -2.13
CA THR A 62 3.88 -12.39 -2.76
C THR A 62 3.44 -11.16 -1.95
N ARG A 63 2.21 -11.15 -1.45
CA ARG A 63 1.69 -10.09 -0.56
C ARG A 63 2.59 -9.89 0.66
N ARG A 64 2.89 -10.96 1.39
CA ARG A 64 3.70 -10.89 2.61
C ARG A 64 5.13 -10.50 2.31
N ALA A 65 5.74 -11.06 1.26
CA ALA A 65 7.09 -10.71 0.86
C ALA A 65 7.19 -9.22 0.50
N LEU A 66 6.26 -8.71 -0.30
CA LEU A 66 6.18 -7.30 -0.66
C LEU A 66 6.05 -6.40 0.58
N ILE A 67 5.13 -6.71 1.50
CA ILE A 67 4.92 -5.88 2.70
C ILE A 67 6.17 -5.83 3.58
N ASN A 68 6.87 -6.96 3.75
CA ASN A 68 8.10 -6.98 4.54
C ASN A 68 9.22 -6.18 3.87
N ASP A 69 9.43 -6.33 2.56
CA ASP A 69 10.45 -5.58 1.84
C ASP A 69 10.14 -4.07 1.81
N LEU A 70 8.86 -3.68 1.69
CA LEU A 70 8.44 -2.28 1.80
C LEU A 70 8.76 -1.70 3.18
N LEU A 71 8.61 -2.49 4.25
CA LEU A 71 8.90 -2.08 5.62
C LEU A 71 10.38 -1.70 5.82
N GLU A 72 11.29 -2.32 5.09
CA GLU A 72 12.73 -2.01 5.11
C GLU A 72 13.06 -0.67 4.42
N THR A 73 12.18 -0.21 3.52
CA THR A 73 12.36 1.04 2.75
C THR A 73 11.57 2.23 3.32
N SER A 74 10.93 2.05 4.48
CA SER A 74 10.04 3.02 5.10
C SER A 74 10.38 3.18 6.59
N ALA A 75 10.14 4.36 7.14
CA ALA A 75 10.31 4.65 8.57
C ALA A 75 9.15 5.48 9.10
N SER A 76 8.80 5.32 10.38
CA SER A 76 7.73 6.10 10.98
C SER A 76 8.06 7.61 10.88
N PRO A 77 7.06 8.49 10.73
CA PRO A 77 7.30 9.92 10.58
C PRO A 77 8.17 10.50 11.70
N GLY A 78 9.33 11.05 11.36
CA GLY A 78 10.27 11.65 12.31
C GLY A 78 11.22 10.67 13.02
N GLU A 79 11.19 9.38 12.71
CA GLU A 79 12.12 8.39 13.28
C GLU A 79 13.41 8.21 12.46
N SER A 80 13.47 8.80 11.26
CA SER A 80 14.65 8.76 10.40
C SER A 80 14.90 10.12 9.76
N GLU A 81 16.18 10.49 9.67
CA GLU A 81 16.64 11.68 8.96
C GLU A 81 16.79 11.44 7.44
N ILE A 82 16.70 10.17 7.01
CA ILE A 82 16.93 9.75 5.62
C ILE A 82 15.65 9.20 4.99
N LEU A 83 14.89 8.42 5.74
CA LEU A 83 13.69 7.75 5.25
C LEU A 83 12.44 8.46 5.72
N ARG A 84 11.54 8.74 4.78
CA ARG A 84 10.15 9.13 5.07
C ARG A 84 9.29 7.88 5.25
N ALA A 85 8.11 8.08 5.83
CA ALA A 85 7.07 7.07 5.77
C ALA A 85 6.64 6.88 4.31
N VAL A 86 6.36 5.63 3.94
CA VAL A 86 5.83 5.27 2.63
C VAL A 86 4.41 4.74 2.80
N GLU A 87 3.50 5.22 1.98
CA GLU A 87 2.16 4.67 1.84
C GLU A 87 2.02 4.04 0.45
N VAL A 88 1.61 2.76 0.41
CA VAL A 88 1.35 2.06 -0.86
C VAL A 88 -0.08 1.51 -0.87
N THR A 89 -0.88 1.95 -1.83
CA THR A 89 -2.19 1.35 -2.13
C THR A 89 -2.08 0.57 -3.44
N ILE A 90 -2.47 -0.72 -3.43
CA ILE A 90 -2.54 -1.53 -4.64
C ILE A 90 -3.98 -1.79 -5.01
N VAL A 91 -4.30 -1.62 -6.29
CA VAL A 91 -5.60 -1.94 -6.90
C VAL A 91 -5.43 -2.91 -8.07
N VAL A 92 -6.38 -3.83 -8.24
CA VAL A 92 -6.45 -4.63 -9.47
C VAL A 92 -7.27 -3.87 -10.50
N HIS A 93 -6.72 -3.69 -11.71
CA HIS A 93 -7.33 -2.90 -12.78
C HIS A 93 -8.80 -3.29 -13.03
N ASP A 94 -9.06 -4.59 -13.18
CA ASP A 94 -10.40 -5.11 -13.49
C ASP A 94 -11.37 -5.05 -12.29
N ASP A 95 -10.85 -4.83 -11.09
CA ASP A 95 -11.67 -4.61 -9.89
C ASP A 95 -12.12 -3.14 -9.74
N ILE A 96 -11.50 -2.21 -10.47
CA ILE A 96 -11.82 -0.76 -10.44
C ILE A 96 -12.38 -0.22 -11.77
N ILE A 97 -12.30 -0.98 -12.87
CA ILE A 97 -12.87 -0.62 -14.17
C ILE A 97 -13.91 -1.68 -14.61
N PRO A 98 -15.21 -1.31 -14.80
CA PRO A 98 -15.80 -0.01 -14.53
C PRO A 98 -15.92 0.28 -13.03
N TRP A 99 -15.86 1.56 -12.67
CA TRP A 99 -15.89 2.00 -11.27
C TRP A 99 -17.15 1.57 -10.52
N ARG A 100 -16.95 1.10 -9.29
CA ARG A 100 -18.03 0.79 -8.34
C ARG A 100 -17.60 1.21 -6.93
N TYR A 101 -18.53 1.83 -6.20
CA TYR A 101 -18.30 2.22 -4.82
C TYR A 101 -18.87 1.18 -3.84
N PRO A 102 -18.15 0.85 -2.75
CA PRO A 102 -16.76 1.24 -2.43
C PRO A 102 -15.70 0.63 -3.36
N ALA A 103 -14.58 1.34 -3.53
CA ALA A 103 -13.45 0.82 -4.29
C ALA A 103 -12.87 -0.42 -3.60
N LYS A 104 -12.38 -1.38 -4.39
CA LYS A 104 -11.60 -2.51 -3.87
C LYS A 104 -10.12 -2.16 -3.90
N ARG A 105 -9.47 -2.19 -2.75
CA ARG A 105 -8.01 -2.31 -2.62
C ARG A 105 -7.60 -3.77 -2.52
N GLU A 106 -6.56 -4.11 -3.27
CA GLU A 106 -5.89 -5.39 -3.17
C GLU A 106 -4.93 -5.40 -1.98
N LEU A 107 -4.26 -4.29 -1.67
CA LEU A 107 -3.35 -4.13 -0.54
C LEU A 107 -3.33 -2.67 -0.09
N GLN A 108 -3.13 -2.43 1.21
CA GLN A 108 -2.68 -1.14 1.74
C GLN A 108 -1.48 -1.41 2.65
N PHE A 109 -0.43 -0.63 2.48
CA PHE A 109 0.73 -0.58 3.36
C PHE A 109 0.89 0.85 3.89
N GLY A 110 1.30 0.95 5.15
CA GLY A 110 1.80 2.18 5.73
C GLY A 110 2.25 1.98 7.19
N GLU A 111 2.96 2.97 7.72
CA GLU A 111 3.66 2.87 9.01
C GLU A 111 2.75 2.60 10.21
N TRP A 112 1.46 2.97 10.13
CA TRP A 112 0.49 2.66 11.19
C TRP A 112 0.28 1.14 11.40
N GLN A 113 0.68 0.30 10.43
CA GLN A 113 0.62 -1.16 10.50
C GLN A 113 1.93 -1.81 10.96
N ARG A 114 3.02 -1.05 11.17
CA ARG A 114 4.37 -1.60 11.41
C ARG A 114 4.39 -2.67 12.51
N ASN A 115 3.75 -2.42 13.64
CA ASN A 115 3.74 -3.37 14.76
C ASN A 115 3.02 -4.69 14.41
N ASP A 116 1.92 -4.60 13.67
CA ASP A 116 1.17 -5.78 13.22
C ASP A 116 1.99 -6.57 12.20
N ILE A 117 2.62 -5.88 11.22
CA ILE A 117 3.50 -6.49 10.22
C ILE A 117 4.65 -7.23 10.90
N LEU A 118 5.33 -6.60 11.86
CA LEU A 118 6.42 -7.22 12.63
C LEU A 118 5.95 -8.42 13.46
N ALA A 119 4.69 -8.45 13.87
CA ALA A 119 4.05 -9.59 14.52
C ALA A 119 3.54 -10.66 13.55
N GLY A 120 3.72 -10.47 12.23
CA GLY A 120 3.24 -11.38 11.19
C GLY A 120 1.74 -11.29 10.91
N ILE A 121 1.09 -10.20 11.33
CA ILE A 121 -0.33 -9.90 11.15
C ILE A 121 -0.46 -8.93 9.96
N PHE A 122 -1.16 -9.37 8.91
CA PHE A 122 -1.31 -8.62 7.67
C PHE A 122 -2.78 -8.30 7.39
N GLU A 123 -3.08 -7.07 7.00
CA GLU A 123 -4.42 -6.71 6.56
C GLU A 123 -4.80 -7.47 5.27
N PRO A 124 -6.00 -8.06 5.21
CA PRO A 124 -6.45 -8.76 4.01
C PRO A 124 -6.86 -7.77 2.90
N ALA A 125 -6.89 -8.26 1.65
CA ALA A 125 -7.52 -7.54 0.55
C ALA A 125 -9.00 -7.23 0.86
N THR A 126 -9.48 -6.08 0.38
CA THR A 126 -10.92 -5.79 0.49
C THR A 126 -11.71 -6.71 -0.42
N SER A 127 -12.71 -7.37 0.16
CA SER A 127 -13.65 -8.22 -0.56
C SER A 127 -15.07 -7.72 -0.33
N TYR A 128 -15.92 -7.86 -1.35
CA TYR A 128 -17.36 -7.76 -1.12
C TYR A 128 -17.85 -9.11 -0.60
N GLY A 129 -18.28 -9.12 0.66
CA GLY A 129 -19.08 -10.15 1.33
C GLY A 129 -18.95 -11.59 0.85
N THR A 130 -18.27 -12.42 1.63
CA THR A 130 -19.04 -13.48 2.31
C THR A 130 -19.73 -12.80 3.48
N ARG A 131 -21.08 -12.75 3.47
CA ARG A 131 -21.81 -12.43 4.71
C ARG A 131 -21.24 -13.33 5.79
N ARG A 132 -20.84 -12.77 6.95
CA ARG A 132 -20.74 -13.59 8.16
C ARG A 132 -22.07 -14.36 8.26
N PRO A 133 -22.08 -15.69 8.47
CA PRO A 133 -23.33 -16.34 8.81
C PRO A 133 -23.84 -15.63 10.06
N THR A 134 -24.99 -14.98 9.95
CA THR A 134 -25.74 -14.56 11.13
C THR A 134 -25.97 -15.83 11.92
N GLY A 135 -25.30 -15.94 13.06
CA GLY A 135 -25.45 -17.06 13.97
C GLY A 135 -26.92 -17.32 14.22
N LEU A 136 -27.30 -18.58 14.03
CA LEU A 136 -28.60 -19.16 14.33
C LEU A 136 -29.13 -18.69 15.68
N ALA A 137 -30.45 -18.56 15.71
CA ALA A 137 -31.26 -18.60 16.92
C ALA A 137 -30.76 -19.66 17.91
N MET A 138 -30.61 -19.28 19.17
CA MET A 138 -30.76 -20.19 20.29
C MET A 138 -32.08 -19.83 20.97
N SER A 139 -33.01 -20.78 20.83
CA SER A 139 -34.28 -20.91 21.51
C SER A 139 -34.13 -20.91 23.03
N GLU A 140 -35.11 -20.31 23.71
CA GLU A 140 -35.69 -20.64 25.02
C GLU A 140 -34.76 -21.09 26.18
N MET A 141 -34.73 -20.29 27.24
CA MET A 141 -35.33 -20.65 28.53
C MET A 141 -35.78 -19.39 29.28
#